data_AF-A0A0F9BTM9-F1
#
_entry.id   AF-A0A0F9BTM9-F1
#
_cell.length_a   1.000
_cell.length_b   1.000
_cell.length_c   1.000
_cell.angle_alpha   90.00
_cell.angle_beta   90.00
_cell.angle_gamma   90.00
#
_symmetry.space_group_name_H-M   'P 1'
#
loop_
_entity.id
_entity.type
_entity.pdbx_description
1 polymer ?
#
loop_
_entity_poly.entity_id
_entity_poly.type
_entity_poly.pdbx_seq_one_letter_code
_entity_poly.pdbx_strand_id
1 'polypeptide(L)'
;MESSYKDFAIDIAKYFLDFLETSFHKRRVPKRSISSKNENNLLTGVNLRKYPNFKKDVLSLVNENFAKKELVIAKGKYTRHISSFILEAVAKYTESLTEETFEEFQDLVSNSIKTIVKEYELDLESAKVQFLDIIKENIASFFVAPLIEVIQEPLNKKHSFGEDLLINIDDELLSLLADKAEGAVSD
;
A
#
# COMPACT_ATOMS: atom_id res chain seq x y z
N MET A 1 -30.53 -3.82 -56.74
CA MET A 1 -29.89 -4.67 -55.71
C MET A 1 -28.76 -3.96 -54.95
N GLU A 2 -28.10 -2.93 -55.50
CA GLU A 2 -27.01 -2.21 -54.82
C GLU A 2 -27.43 -1.35 -53.62
N SER A 3 -28.67 -0.83 -53.59
CA SER A 3 -29.13 0.03 -52.47
C SER A 3 -29.16 -0.72 -51.13
N SER A 4 -29.59 -1.99 -51.14
CA SER A 4 -29.79 -2.79 -49.93
C SER A 4 -28.48 -3.06 -49.16
N TYR A 5 -27.37 -3.26 -49.87
CA TYR A 5 -26.06 -3.46 -49.25
C TYR A 5 -25.52 -2.17 -48.63
N LYS A 6 -25.81 -1.02 -49.25
CA LYS A 6 -25.41 0.27 -48.72
C LYS A 6 -26.18 0.61 -47.45
N ASP A 7 -27.48 0.34 -47.43
CA ASP A 7 -28.32 0.54 -46.24
C ASP A 7 -27.88 -0.40 -45.10
N PHE A 8 -27.58 -1.67 -45.42
CA PHE A 8 -27.03 -2.62 -44.44
C PHE A 8 -25.66 -2.20 -43.89
N ALA A 9 -24.76 -1.69 -44.74
CA ALA A 9 -23.46 -1.17 -44.31
C ALA A 9 -23.61 0.06 -43.41
N ILE A 10 -24.59 0.92 -43.69
CA ILE A 10 -24.91 2.09 -42.86
C ILE A 10 -25.44 1.65 -41.50
N ASP A 11 -26.31 0.63 -41.45
CA ASP A 11 -26.84 0.12 -40.17
C ASP A 11 -25.77 -0.57 -39.33
N ILE A 12 -24.82 -1.29 -39.95
CA ILE A 12 -23.64 -1.82 -39.25
C ILE A 12 -22.78 -0.67 -38.71
N ALA A 13 -22.53 0.36 -39.52
CA ALA A 13 -21.72 1.51 -39.10
C ALA A 13 -22.37 2.27 -37.94
N LYS A 14 -23.71 2.44 -37.94
CA LYS A 14 -24.47 3.02 -36.83
C LYS A 14 -24.39 2.16 -35.58
N TYR A 15 -24.52 0.83 -35.71
CA TYR A 15 -24.37 -0.09 -34.58
C TYR A 15 -22.97 0.00 -33.95
N PHE A 16 -21.93 0.07 -34.77
CA PHE A 16 -20.56 0.26 -34.28
C PHE A 16 -20.37 1.65 -33.66
N LEU A 17 -20.98 2.71 -34.21
CA LEU A 17 -20.96 4.05 -33.63
C LEU A 17 -21.61 4.07 -32.25
N ASP A 18 -22.82 3.53 -32.12
CA ASP A 18 -23.54 3.42 -30.85
C ASP A 18 -22.76 2.57 -29.83
N PHE A 19 -22.09 1.51 -30.29
CA PHE A 19 -21.20 0.69 -29.48
C PHE A 19 -19.96 1.46 -29.00
N LEU A 20 -19.34 2.27 -29.86
CA LEU A 20 -18.21 3.13 -29.48
C LEU A 20 -18.65 4.21 -28.48
N GLU A 21 -19.84 4.77 -28.62
CA GLU A 21 -20.38 5.78 -27.70
C GLU A 21 -20.74 5.19 -26.32
N THR A 22 -21.37 4.02 -26.31
CA THR A 22 -21.90 3.42 -25.07
C THR A 22 -20.92 2.48 -24.36
N SER A 23 -20.05 1.76 -25.08
CA SER A 23 -19.21 0.69 -24.51
C SER A 23 -17.80 1.13 -24.10
N PHE A 24 -17.41 2.38 -24.34
CA PHE A 24 -16.12 2.95 -23.91
C PHE A 24 -16.18 3.75 -22.62
N HIS A 25 -17.38 4.03 -22.13
CA HIS A 25 -17.54 4.39 -20.73
C HIS A 25 -17.21 3.15 -19.93
N LYS A 26 -15.95 3.04 -19.46
CA LYS A 26 -15.52 2.10 -18.44
C LYS A 26 -16.51 2.23 -17.28
N ARG A 27 -17.59 1.44 -17.29
CA ARG A 27 -18.35 1.15 -16.08
C ARG A 27 -17.39 0.30 -15.27
N ARG A 28 -16.51 0.99 -14.55
CA ARG A 28 -15.63 0.39 -13.57
C ARG A 28 -16.59 -0.34 -12.66
N VAL A 29 -16.63 -1.68 -12.74
CA VAL A 29 -17.32 -2.50 -11.74
C VAL A 29 -16.91 -1.90 -10.41
N PRO A 30 -17.84 -1.50 -9.53
CA PRO A 30 -17.49 -0.85 -8.28
C PRO A 30 -16.41 -1.71 -7.65
N LYS A 31 -15.18 -1.18 -7.63
CA LYS A 31 -14.01 -1.91 -7.19
C LYS A 31 -14.30 -2.12 -5.71
N ARG A 32 -14.81 -3.29 -5.34
CA ARG A 32 -14.99 -3.67 -3.94
C ARG A 32 -13.57 -3.85 -3.40
N SER A 33 -12.92 -2.75 -3.03
CA SER A 33 -11.69 -2.81 -2.27
C SER A 33 -12.09 -3.20 -0.86
N ILE A 34 -11.67 -4.39 -0.45
CA ILE A 34 -11.75 -4.79 0.95
C ILE A 34 -10.52 -4.18 1.60
N SER A 35 -10.66 -2.97 2.13
CA SER A 35 -9.61 -2.41 2.99
C SER A 35 -9.62 -3.17 4.30
N SER A 36 -8.47 -3.75 4.65
CA SER A 36 -8.28 -4.40 5.97
C SER A 36 -7.78 -3.42 7.02
N LYS A 37 -7.75 -2.12 6.70
CA LYS A 37 -7.34 -1.03 7.59
C LYS A 37 -8.37 0.10 7.55
N ASN A 38 -8.52 0.83 8.66
CA ASN A 38 -9.30 2.07 8.70
C ASN A 38 -8.44 3.28 8.27
N GLU A 39 -9.05 4.47 8.26
CA GLU A 39 -8.39 5.74 7.90
C GLU A 39 -7.17 6.06 8.79
N ASN A 40 -7.14 5.53 10.02
CA ASN A 40 -6.03 5.69 10.96
C ASN A 40 -5.00 4.54 10.86
N ASN A 41 -4.99 3.80 9.74
CA ASN A 41 -4.09 2.68 9.49
C ASN A 41 -4.22 1.50 10.48
N LEU A 42 -5.29 1.45 11.29
CA LEU A 42 -5.57 0.37 12.24
C LEU A 42 -6.19 -0.81 11.52
N LEU A 43 -5.73 -2.02 11.86
CA LEU A 43 -6.19 -3.27 11.24
C LEU A 43 -7.67 -3.55 11.58
N THR A 44 -8.55 -3.46 10.58
CA THR A 44 -9.97 -3.80 10.67
C THR A 44 -10.30 -5.17 10.09
N GLY A 45 -9.39 -5.77 9.32
CA GLY A 45 -9.58 -7.07 8.67
C GLY A 45 -8.37 -7.99 8.81
N VAL A 46 -8.62 -9.30 8.93
CA VAL A 46 -7.56 -10.31 9.08
C VAL A 46 -7.59 -11.28 7.89
N ASN A 47 -6.47 -11.39 7.17
CA ASN A 47 -6.32 -12.37 6.11
C ASN A 47 -6.07 -13.78 6.71
N LEU A 48 -7.12 -14.60 6.74
CA LEU A 48 -7.09 -15.96 7.29
C LEU A 48 -6.06 -16.90 6.65
N ARG A 49 -5.62 -16.63 5.40
CA ARG A 49 -4.58 -17.46 4.75
C ARG A 49 -3.24 -17.38 5.48
N LYS A 50 -2.96 -16.23 6.11
CA LYS A 50 -1.71 -15.99 6.86
C LYS A 50 -1.65 -16.75 8.19
N TYR A 51 -2.79 -17.26 8.67
CA TYR A 51 -2.93 -17.86 10.00
C TYR A 51 -3.62 -19.23 9.90
N PRO A 52 -2.88 -20.32 9.60
CA PRO A 52 -3.46 -21.65 9.38
C PRO A 52 -4.31 -22.16 10.55
N ASN A 53 -3.81 -21.98 11.78
CA ASN A 53 -4.51 -22.39 13.00
C ASN A 53 -5.80 -21.58 13.22
N PHE A 54 -5.76 -20.28 12.93
CA PHE A 54 -6.95 -19.42 13.04
C PHE A 54 -7.99 -19.79 11.99
N LYS A 55 -7.56 -20.04 10.75
CA LYS A 55 -8.43 -20.52 9.68
C LYS A 55 -9.12 -21.83 10.07
N LYS A 56 -8.41 -22.77 10.67
CA LYS A 56 -8.97 -24.06 11.12
C LYS A 56 -10.07 -23.84 12.16
N ASP A 57 -9.80 -23.04 13.19
CA ASP A 57 -10.75 -22.79 14.28
C ASP A 57 -11.98 -21.99 13.82
N VAL A 58 -11.80 -21.04 12.91
CA VAL A 58 -12.91 -20.30 12.29
C VAL A 58 -13.77 -21.24 11.44
N LEU A 59 -13.15 -22.11 10.63
CA LEU A 59 -13.90 -23.06 9.82
C LEU A 59 -14.66 -24.09 10.67
N SER A 60 -14.09 -24.55 11.79
CA SER A 60 -14.82 -25.43 12.70
C SER A 60 -16.02 -24.74 13.32
N LEU A 61 -15.91 -23.46 13.69
CA LEU A 61 -17.05 -22.68 14.20
C LEU A 61 -18.15 -22.47 13.16
N VAL A 62 -17.77 -22.19 11.92
CA VAL A 62 -18.73 -22.05 10.80
C VAL A 62 -19.46 -23.38 10.57
N ASN A 63 -18.73 -24.50 10.58
CA ASN A 63 -19.31 -25.83 10.42
C ASN A 63 -20.21 -26.25 11.60
N GLU A 64 -19.90 -25.79 12.81
CA GLU A 64 -20.72 -25.97 14.01
C GLU A 64 -21.89 -24.94 14.09
N ASN A 65 -22.17 -24.20 13.01
CA ASN A 65 -23.22 -23.18 12.92
C ASN A 65 -23.17 -22.15 14.06
N PHE A 66 -21.96 -21.76 14.45
CA PHE A 66 -21.70 -20.85 15.57
C PHE A 66 -22.42 -21.27 16.86
N ALA A 67 -22.39 -22.56 17.19
CA ALA A 67 -23.00 -23.13 18.40
C ALA A 67 -22.46 -22.49 19.69
N LYS A 68 -22.94 -21.29 20.03
CA LYS A 68 -22.70 -20.48 21.25
C LYS A 68 -21.27 -20.49 21.82
N LYS A 69 -20.26 -20.68 20.97
CA LYS A 69 -18.84 -20.60 21.33
C LYS A 69 -18.29 -19.28 20.85
N GLU A 70 -17.93 -18.43 21.79
CA GLU A 70 -17.10 -17.26 21.52
C GLU A 70 -15.67 -17.73 21.21
N LEU A 71 -15.10 -17.26 20.10
CA LEU A 71 -13.71 -17.53 19.77
C LEU A 71 -12.81 -16.64 20.61
N VAL A 72 -12.26 -17.18 21.71
CA VAL A 72 -11.29 -16.43 22.53
C VAL A 72 -9.95 -16.36 21.80
N ILE A 73 -9.61 -15.15 21.32
CA ILE A 73 -8.34 -14.84 20.67
C ILE A 73 -7.33 -14.42 21.74
N ALA A 74 -6.54 -15.38 22.23
CA ALA A 74 -5.44 -15.09 23.15
C ALA A 74 -4.20 -14.58 22.41
N LYS A 75 -3.44 -13.68 23.06
CA LYS A 75 -2.16 -13.16 22.53
C LYS A 75 -1.21 -14.32 22.24
N GLY A 76 -0.64 -14.35 21.04
CA GLY A 76 0.34 -15.36 20.62
C GLY A 76 -0.24 -16.72 20.23
N LYS A 77 -1.57 -16.94 20.34
CA LYS A 77 -2.20 -18.22 19.94
C LYS A 77 -2.22 -18.42 18.42
N TYR A 78 -2.49 -17.35 17.68
CA TYR A 78 -2.54 -17.36 16.22
C TYR A 78 -1.41 -16.51 15.66
N THR A 79 -0.28 -17.16 15.38
CA THR A 79 0.90 -16.52 14.81
C THR A 79 1.11 -16.95 13.38
N ARG A 80 1.75 -16.09 12.61
CA ARG A 80 2.31 -16.43 11.30
C ARG A 80 3.76 -16.80 11.51
N HIS A 81 4.20 -17.89 10.88
CA HIS A 81 5.62 -18.18 10.79
C HIS A 81 6.28 -17.20 9.81
N ILE A 82 7.08 -16.28 10.32
CA ILE A 82 7.94 -15.39 9.53
C ILE A 82 9.30 -16.08 9.41
N SER A 83 9.90 -16.10 8.22
CA SER A 83 11.22 -16.71 8.06
C SER A 83 12.27 -15.95 8.87
N SER A 84 13.05 -16.67 9.68
CA SER A 84 14.17 -16.12 10.46
C SER A 84 15.11 -15.28 9.60
N PHE A 85 15.34 -15.69 8.35
CA PHE A 85 16.17 -14.96 7.40
C PHE A 85 15.69 -13.53 7.09
N ILE A 86 14.37 -13.28 7.04
CA ILE A 86 13.83 -11.92 6.84
C ILE A 86 14.00 -11.10 8.12
N LEU A 87 13.78 -11.73 9.28
CA LEU A 87 13.99 -11.06 10.57
C LEU A 87 15.46 -10.66 10.75
N GLU A 88 16.40 -11.51 10.34
CA GLU A 88 17.83 -11.23 10.37
C GLU A 88 18.21 -10.11 9.38
N ALA A 89 17.63 -10.09 8.18
CA ALA A 89 17.87 -9.02 7.20
C ALA A 89 17.37 -7.65 7.71
N VAL A 90 16.17 -7.63 8.31
CA VAL A 90 15.63 -6.41 8.93
C VAL A 90 16.48 -5.98 10.12
N ALA A 91 16.89 -6.91 10.98
CA ALA A 91 17.74 -6.61 12.13
C ALA A 91 19.07 -5.98 11.70
N LYS A 92 19.73 -6.55 10.68
CA LYS A 92 20.96 -5.99 10.11
C LYS A 92 20.76 -4.60 9.54
N TYR A 93 19.66 -4.36 8.85
CA TYR A 93 19.35 -3.02 8.35
C TYR A 93 19.16 -2.03 9.50
N THR A 94 18.40 -2.40 10.53
CA THR A 94 18.21 -1.52 11.70
C THR A 94 19.50 -1.26 12.47
N GLU A 95 20.44 -2.21 12.51
CA GLU A 95 21.77 -2.03 13.10
C GLU A 95 22.68 -1.13 12.25
N SER A 96 22.45 -1.10 10.92
CA SER A 96 23.21 -0.24 10.01
C SER A 96 22.79 1.23 10.03
N LEU A 97 21.64 1.54 10.64
CA LEU A 97 21.19 2.92 10.85
C LEU A 97 21.96 3.55 12.01
N THR A 98 22.98 4.34 11.69
CA THR A 98 23.80 5.07 12.66
C THR A 98 23.27 6.48 12.91
N GLU A 99 23.72 7.15 13.97
CA GLU A 99 23.37 8.56 14.24
C GLU A 99 23.74 9.47 13.05
N GLU A 100 24.84 9.18 12.35
CA GLU A 100 25.26 9.89 11.14
C GLU A 100 24.18 9.85 10.03
N THR A 101 23.50 8.71 9.82
CA THR A 101 22.42 8.61 8.83
C THR A 101 21.21 9.48 9.20
N PHE A 102 20.96 9.67 10.50
CA PHE A 102 19.90 10.54 10.98
C PHE A 102 20.29 12.02 10.89
N GLU A 103 21.55 12.36 11.13
CA GLU A 103 22.08 13.72 10.94
C GLU A 103 21.98 14.14 9.46
N GLU A 104 22.40 13.27 8.53
CA GLU A 104 22.27 13.52 7.09
C GLU A 104 20.81 13.73 6.67
N PHE A 105 19.89 12.92 7.21
CA PHE A 105 18.45 13.08 6.95
C PHE A 105 17.92 14.40 7.53
N GLN A 106 18.32 14.77 8.75
CA GLN A 106 17.92 16.04 9.37
C GLN A 106 18.42 17.26 8.59
N ASP A 107 19.65 17.19 8.07
CA ASP A 107 20.21 18.26 7.25
C ASP A 107 19.47 18.39 5.92
N LEU A 108 19.13 17.27 5.27
CA LEU A 108 18.30 17.27 4.05
C LEU A 108 16.94 17.91 4.30
N VAL A 109 16.21 17.47 5.33
CA VAL A 109 14.90 18.03 5.69
C VAL A 109 15.03 19.51 6.02
N SER A 110 16.03 19.91 6.81
CA SER A 110 16.27 21.31 7.19
C SER A 110 16.55 22.19 5.97
N ASN A 111 17.29 21.70 4.98
CA ASN A 111 17.55 22.40 3.74
C ASN A 111 16.30 22.49 2.85
N SER A 112 15.50 21.44 2.78
CA SER A 112 14.21 21.46 2.08
C SER A 112 13.24 22.48 2.68
N ILE A 113 13.13 22.57 4.01
CA ILE A 113 12.31 23.59 4.69
C ILE A 113 12.77 24.99 4.31
N LYS A 114 14.08 25.26 4.37
CA LYS A 114 14.63 26.58 4.03
C LYS A 114 14.33 27.00 2.60
N THR A 115 14.26 26.04 1.67
CA THR A 115 13.90 26.30 0.27
C THR A 115 12.40 26.58 0.12
N ILE A 116 11.54 25.75 0.73
CA ILE A 116 10.08 25.91 0.66
C ILE A 116 9.65 27.24 1.30
N VAL A 117 10.21 27.61 2.44
CA VAL A 117 9.90 28.89 3.11
C VAL A 117 10.26 30.09 2.24
N LYS A 118 11.33 29.99 1.42
CA LYS A 118 11.70 31.05 0.47
C LYS A 118 10.78 31.10 -0.76
N GLU A 119 10.25 29.96 -1.19
CA GLU A 119 9.39 29.87 -2.37
C GLU A 119 7.93 30.23 -2.09
N TYR A 120 7.45 29.97 -0.86
CA TYR A 120 6.03 30.07 -0.47
C TYR A 120 5.78 31.07 0.67
N GLU A 121 6.49 32.20 0.70
CA GLU A 121 6.51 33.20 1.80
C GLU A 121 5.12 33.62 2.36
N LEU A 122 4.04 33.50 1.59
CA LEU A 122 2.68 33.94 1.97
C LEU A 122 1.61 32.84 1.96
N ASP A 123 1.91 31.64 1.49
CA ASP A 123 0.93 30.53 1.40
C ASP A 123 1.39 29.33 2.25
N LEU A 124 1.08 29.44 3.54
CA LEU A 124 1.46 28.46 4.55
C LEU A 124 0.80 27.08 4.33
N GLU A 125 -0.39 27.04 3.76
CA GLU A 125 -1.10 25.77 3.50
C GLU A 125 -0.43 25.02 2.35
N SER A 126 -0.15 25.70 1.23
CA SER A 126 0.58 25.09 0.12
C SER A 126 2.01 24.72 0.50
N ALA A 127 2.68 25.54 1.33
CA ALA A 127 4.00 25.23 1.86
C ALA A 127 3.98 23.96 2.72
N LYS A 128 2.95 23.78 3.55
CA LYS A 128 2.80 22.59 4.39
C LYS A 128 2.59 21.32 3.56
N VAL A 129 1.73 21.37 2.54
CA VAL A 129 1.50 20.22 1.64
C VAL A 129 2.80 19.85 0.90
N GLN A 130 3.46 20.81 0.28
CA GLN A 130 4.76 20.62 -0.39
C GLN A 130 5.81 20.03 0.55
N PHE A 131 5.88 20.52 1.79
CA PHE A 131 6.80 20.02 2.79
C PHE A 131 6.54 18.56 3.16
N LEU A 132 5.28 18.19 3.38
CA LEU A 132 4.91 16.80 3.67
C LEU A 132 5.23 15.86 2.51
N ASP A 133 5.01 16.29 1.27
CA ASP A 133 5.36 15.50 0.08
C ASP A 133 6.88 15.31 -0.02
N ILE A 134 7.68 16.36 0.20
CA ILE A 134 9.15 16.25 0.20
C ILE A 134 9.65 15.36 1.35
N ILE A 135 9.06 15.44 2.54
CA ILE A 135 9.41 14.50 3.63
C ILE A 135 9.08 13.07 3.22
N LYS A 136 7.92 12.82 2.61
CA LYS A 136 7.54 11.47 2.14
C LYS A 136 8.54 10.96 1.12
N GLU A 137 8.93 11.76 0.13
CA GLU A 137 9.95 11.38 -0.86
C GLU A 137 11.32 11.10 -0.22
N ASN A 138 11.72 11.94 0.75
CA ASN A 138 12.96 11.73 1.49
C ASN A 138 12.89 10.45 2.34
N ILE A 139 11.80 10.18 3.04
CA ILE A 139 11.63 8.92 3.79
C ILE A 139 11.65 7.72 2.85
N ALA A 140 10.97 7.82 1.71
CA ALA A 140 10.92 6.77 0.71
C ALA A 140 12.32 6.42 0.19
N SER A 141 13.12 7.43 -0.16
CA SER A 141 14.46 7.24 -0.71
C SER A 141 15.50 6.84 0.34
N PHE A 142 15.46 7.42 1.54
CA PHE A 142 16.50 7.22 2.56
C PHE A 142 16.31 5.95 3.39
N PHE A 143 15.06 5.58 3.69
CA PHE A 143 14.76 4.47 4.60
C PHE A 143 14.02 3.31 3.94
N VAL A 144 13.01 3.61 3.12
CA VAL A 144 12.12 2.57 2.58
C VAL A 144 12.83 1.81 1.45
N ALA A 145 13.34 2.50 0.42
CA ALA A 145 14.00 1.85 -0.72
C ALA A 145 15.21 0.98 -0.32
N PRO A 146 16.14 1.42 0.56
CA PRO A 146 17.26 0.58 0.99
C PRO A 146 16.81 -0.65 1.79
N LEU A 147 15.78 -0.51 2.64
CA LEU A 147 15.21 -1.62 3.38
C LEU A 147 14.59 -2.66 2.43
N ILE A 148 13.88 -2.20 1.40
CA ILE A 148 13.28 -3.09 0.39
C ILE A 148 14.35 -3.79 -0.43
N GLU A 149 15.43 -3.11 -0.82
CA GLU A 149 16.55 -3.74 -1.52
C GLU A 149 17.17 -4.87 -0.69
N VAL A 150 17.41 -4.63 0.60
CA VAL A 150 17.92 -5.63 1.56
C VAL A 150 16.97 -6.82 1.72
N ILE A 151 15.65 -6.60 1.59
CA ILE A 151 14.63 -7.64 1.73
C ILE A 151 14.32 -8.34 0.38
N GLN A 152 14.48 -7.66 -0.75
CA GLN A 152 14.23 -8.19 -2.10
C GLN A 152 15.16 -9.35 -2.43
N GLU A 153 16.46 -9.23 -2.14
CA GLU A 153 17.42 -10.32 -2.32
C GLU A 153 16.98 -11.62 -1.60
N PRO A 154 16.59 -11.58 -0.31
CA PRO A 154 15.96 -12.67 0.41
C PRO A 154 14.67 -13.22 -0.18
N LEU A 155 13.78 -12.35 -0.64
CA LEU A 155 12.47 -12.74 -1.12
C LEU A 155 12.60 -13.47 -2.47
N ASN A 156 13.38 -12.94 -3.40
CA ASN A 156 13.57 -13.49 -4.75
C ASN A 156 14.23 -14.88 -4.73
N LYS A 157 15.07 -15.17 -3.73
CA LYS A 157 15.72 -16.50 -3.59
C LYS A 157 14.77 -17.62 -3.15
N LYS A 158 13.59 -17.32 -2.56
CA LYS A 158 12.71 -18.34 -1.95
C LYS A 158 11.34 -18.51 -2.59
N HIS A 159 10.79 -17.50 -3.27
CA HIS A 159 9.55 -17.63 -4.03
C HIS A 159 9.49 -16.63 -5.18
N SER A 160 8.74 -16.97 -6.24
CA SER A 160 8.26 -16.00 -7.23
C SER A 160 7.27 -15.08 -6.53
N PHE A 161 7.78 -14.04 -5.86
CA PHE A 161 6.96 -12.95 -5.35
C PHE A 161 6.56 -12.08 -6.54
N GLY A 162 5.25 -11.89 -6.74
CA GLY A 162 4.78 -10.98 -7.77
C GLY A 162 5.15 -9.54 -7.42
N GLU A 163 5.55 -8.75 -8.42
CA GLU A 163 5.95 -7.34 -8.29
C GLU A 163 4.90 -6.51 -7.52
N ASP A 164 3.61 -6.84 -7.68
CA ASP A 164 2.50 -6.23 -6.94
C ASP A 164 2.66 -6.29 -5.41
N LEU A 165 3.26 -7.35 -4.85
CA LEU A 165 3.46 -7.50 -3.40
C LEU A 165 4.56 -6.58 -2.87
N LEU A 166 5.59 -6.29 -3.66
CA LEU A 166 6.66 -5.37 -3.28
C LEU A 166 6.13 -3.94 -3.27
N ILE A 167 5.43 -3.53 -4.34
CA ILE A 167 4.81 -2.20 -4.42
C ILE A 167 3.87 -1.94 -3.22
N ASN A 168 3.07 -2.95 -2.84
CA ASN A 168 2.21 -2.81 -1.65
C ASN A 168 3.00 -2.68 -0.33
N ILE A 169 4.19 -3.28 -0.22
CA ILE A 169 5.04 -3.15 0.98
C ILE A 169 5.65 -1.75 1.04
N ASP A 170 6.11 -1.21 -0.09
CA ASP A 170 6.66 0.13 -0.19
C ASP A 170 5.63 1.18 0.26
N ASP A 171 4.42 1.12 -0.31
CA ASP A 171 3.32 2.02 0.04
C ASP A 171 2.92 1.90 1.52
N GLU A 172 2.87 0.67 2.06
CA GLU A 172 2.52 0.44 3.46
C GLU A 172 3.58 0.94 4.44
N LEU A 173 4.87 0.77 4.12
CA LEU A 173 5.97 1.26 4.95
C LEU A 173 6.04 2.78 4.91
N LEU A 174 5.90 3.38 3.72
CA LEU A 174 5.89 4.82 3.56
C LEU A 174 4.74 5.46 4.32
N SER A 175 3.52 4.92 4.20
CA SER A 175 2.37 5.40 4.99
C SER A 175 2.64 5.31 6.49
N LEU A 176 3.15 4.19 7.00
CA LEU A 176 3.40 4.03 8.45
C LEU A 176 4.40 5.06 9.00
N LEU A 177 5.46 5.35 8.23
CA LEU A 177 6.51 6.30 8.64
C LEU A 177 6.05 7.75 8.45
N ALA A 178 5.36 8.04 7.35
CA ALA A 178 4.81 9.36 7.06
C ALA A 178 3.71 9.75 8.05
N ASP A 179 2.81 8.84 8.43
CA ASP A 179 1.76 9.10 9.44
C ASP A 179 2.38 9.56 10.77
N LYS A 180 3.52 8.96 11.16
CA LYS A 180 4.26 9.37 12.36
C LYS A 180 4.92 10.74 12.21
N ALA A 181 5.45 11.06 11.03
CA ALA A 181 6.03 12.37 10.76
C ALA A 181 4.96 13.46 10.71
N GLU A 182 3.81 13.21 10.09
CA GLU A 182 2.67 14.13 10.03
C GLU A 182 2.09 14.46 11.40
N GLY A 183 2.01 13.46 12.29
CA GLY A 183 1.61 13.66 13.68
C GLY A 183 2.55 14.61 14.43
N ALA A 184 3.86 14.49 14.21
CA ALA A 184 4.86 15.36 14.84
C ALA A 184 4.87 16.80 14.28
N VAL A 185 4.30 17.03 13.08
CA VAL A 185 4.20 18.36 12.45
C VAL A 185 2.86 19.06 12.79
N SER A 186 1.87 18.32 13.29
CA SER A 186 0.56 18.86 13.66
C SER A 186 0.42 19.21 15.15
N ASP A 187 1.29 18.70 16.02
CA ASP A 187 1.45 19.10 17.43
C ASP A 187 2.41 20.30 17.58
#